data_AF-A0A432R8T6-F1
#
_entry.id   AF-A0A432R8T6-F1
#
_cell.length_a   1.000
_cell.length_b   1.000
_cell.length_c   1.000
_cell.angle_alpha   90.00
_cell.angle_beta   90.00
_cell.angle_gamma   90.00
#
_symmetry.space_group_name_H-M   'P 1'
#
loop_
_entity.id
_entity.type
_entity.pdbx_description
1 polymer ?
#
loop_
_entity_poly.entity_id
_entity_poly.type
_entity_poly.pdbx_seq_one_letter_code
_entity_poly.pdbx_strand_id
1 'polypeptide(L)'
;MATRQEWMVKGQLVSVNGRHWYGEIVDVAVSDYGRIMLLINSPKAIWRNHRPEWLEYNPKQIAPAKATEAIASVDTYIERIEKMLEDVENLKQRWENNL
;
A
#
# COMPACT_ATOMS: atom_id res chain seq x y z
N MET A 1 -11.16 9.57 -22.58
CA MET A 1 -10.64 10.39 -21.47
C MET A 1 -11.11 9.78 -20.17
N ALA A 2 -10.25 9.68 -19.15
CA ALA A 2 -10.66 9.17 -17.85
C ALA A 2 -11.40 10.29 -17.11
N THR A 3 -12.63 10.02 -16.66
CA THR A 3 -13.39 10.98 -15.87
C THR A 3 -13.07 10.79 -14.39
N ARG A 4 -12.82 11.89 -13.68
CA ARG A 4 -12.61 11.84 -12.23
C ARG A 4 -13.87 11.28 -11.57
N GLN A 5 -13.71 10.23 -10.78
CA GLN A 5 -14.80 9.60 -10.04
C GLN A 5 -14.88 10.20 -8.63
N GLU A 6 -16.08 10.19 -8.05
CA GLU A 6 -16.35 10.83 -6.74
C GLU A 6 -15.51 10.25 -5.60
N TRP A 7 -15.18 8.95 -5.65
CA TRP A 7 -14.32 8.31 -4.65
C TRP A 7 -12.85 8.70 -4.74
N MET A 8 -12.42 9.40 -5.80
CA MET A 8 -11.02 9.83 -5.96
C MET A 8 -10.73 11.05 -5.07
N VAL A 9 -10.65 10.79 -3.77
CA VAL A 9 -10.43 11.75 -2.70
C VAL A 9 -9.39 11.21 -1.71
N LYS A 10 -8.68 12.13 -1.05
CA LYS A 10 -7.74 11.79 0.01
C LYS A 10 -8.44 11.00 1.12
N GLY A 11 -7.80 9.96 1.63
CA GLY A 11 -8.35 9.06 2.65
C GLY A 11 -9.12 7.87 2.09
N GLN A 12 -9.45 7.87 0.79
CA GLN A 12 -10.13 6.73 0.20
C GLN A 12 -9.22 5.51 0.16
N LEU A 13 -9.72 4.38 0.65
CA LEU A 13 -9.08 3.09 0.51
C LEU A 13 -9.29 2.55 -0.90
N VAL A 14 -8.21 2.06 -1.50
CA VAL A 14 -8.19 1.51 -2.84
C VAL A 14 -7.54 0.15 -2.87
N SER A 15 -8.02 -0.70 -3.77
CA SER A 15 -7.36 -1.91 -4.21
C SER A 15 -6.64 -1.62 -5.51
N VAL A 16 -5.41 -2.12 -5.64
CA VAL A 16 -4.63 -2.05 -6.87
C VAL A 16 -4.51 -3.45 -7.48
N ASN A 17 -5.44 -3.75 -8.39
CA ASN A 17 -5.58 -4.99 -9.14
C ASN A 17 -4.54 -5.14 -10.27
N GLY A 18 -4.06 -6.38 -10.39
CA GLY A 18 -2.82 -6.76 -11.06
C GLY A 18 -1.71 -7.17 -10.08
N ARG A 19 -1.80 -6.76 -8.80
CA ARG A 19 -0.79 -7.09 -7.75
C ARG A 19 -1.35 -7.32 -6.33
N HIS A 20 -2.67 -7.42 -6.15
CA HIS A 20 -3.34 -7.74 -4.87
C HIS A 20 -2.80 -6.96 -3.65
N TRP A 21 -2.71 -5.64 -3.74
CA TRP A 21 -2.35 -4.81 -2.59
C TRP A 21 -3.31 -3.64 -2.42
N TYR A 22 -3.37 -3.16 -1.17
CA TYR A 22 -4.29 -2.12 -0.72
C TYR A 22 -3.51 -0.90 -0.28
N GLY A 23 -4.13 0.26 -0.42
CA GLY A 23 -3.56 1.51 0.03
C GLY A 23 -4.60 2.60 0.23
N GLU A 24 -4.11 3.74 0.67
CA GLU A 24 -4.90 4.95 0.90
C GLU A 24 -4.46 6.02 -0.10
N ILE A 25 -5.44 6.71 -0.71
CA ILE A 25 -5.17 7.88 -1.53
C ILE A 25 -4.67 9.01 -0.63
N VAL A 26 -3.46 9.48 -0.89
CA VAL A 26 -2.84 10.64 -0.23
C VAL A 26 -3.15 11.92 -1.01
N ASP A 27 -3.16 11.84 -2.33
CA ASP A 27 -3.39 12.97 -3.22
C ASP A 27 -3.91 12.54 -4.61
N VAL A 28 -4.52 13.47 -5.34
CA VAL A 28 -5.11 13.26 -6.67
C VAL A 28 -4.71 14.40 -7.59
N ALA A 29 -4.01 14.08 -8.68
CA ALA A 29 -3.67 15.04 -9.72
C ALA A 29 -4.43 14.73 -11.01
N VAL A 30 -4.92 15.76 -11.69
CA VAL A 30 -5.59 15.65 -12.99
C VAL A 30 -4.83 16.51 -13.98
N SER A 31 -4.39 15.93 -15.10
CA SER A 31 -3.72 16.68 -16.16
C SER A 31 -4.73 17.39 -17.06
N ASP A 32 -4.25 18.42 -17.78
CA ASP A 32 -5.04 19.17 -18.76
C ASP A 32 -5.59 18.29 -19.89
N TYR A 33 -4.99 17.11 -20.11
CA TYR A 33 -5.42 16.12 -21.10
C TYR A 33 -6.36 15.05 -20.52
N GLY A 34 -6.83 15.23 -19.28
CA GLY A 34 -7.76 14.31 -18.61
C GLY A 34 -7.13 12.99 -18.17
N ARG A 35 -5.83 12.96 -17.89
CA ARG A 35 -5.20 11.84 -17.18
C ARG A 35 -5.31 12.07 -15.69
N ILE A 36 -5.63 11.02 -14.94
CA ILE A 36 -5.77 11.09 -13.49
C ILE A 36 -4.64 10.29 -12.88
N MET A 37 -3.89 10.90 -11.98
CA MET A 37 -2.85 10.28 -11.18
C MET A 37 -3.31 10.24 -9.72
N LEU A 38 -3.09 9.12 -9.06
CA LEU A 38 -3.42 8.91 -7.65
C LEU A 38 -2.11 8.65 -6.88
N LEU A 39 -1.81 9.47 -5.87
CA LEU A 39 -0.72 9.20 -4.95
C LEU A 39 -1.24 8.25 -3.88
N ILE A 40 -0.71 7.03 -3.84
CA ILE A 40 -1.21 5.98 -2.96
C ILE A 40 -0.13 5.55 -1.97
N ASN A 41 -0.46 5.54 -0.68
CA ASN A 41 0.37 4.98 0.38
C ASN A 41 -0.08 3.56 0.70
N SER A 42 0.85 2.61 0.84
CA SER A 42 0.53 1.20 1.10
C SER A 42 1.31 0.64 2.29
N PRO A 43 0.83 -0.43 2.94
CA PRO A 43 1.58 -1.10 4.01
C PRO A 43 2.98 -1.54 3.57
N LYS A 44 3.10 -1.97 2.31
CA LYS A 44 4.37 -2.36 1.69
C LYS A 44 5.35 -1.18 1.58
N ALA A 45 4.84 0.01 1.26
CA ALA A 45 5.67 1.22 1.18
C ALA A 45 6.20 1.58 2.58
N ILE A 46 5.35 1.54 3.60
CA ILE A 46 5.72 1.78 5.01
C ILE A 46 6.84 0.81 5.44
N TRP A 47 6.63 -0.49 5.24
CA TRP A 47 7.60 -1.52 5.58
C TRP A 47 8.97 -1.31 4.91
N ARG A 48 8.98 -0.90 3.64
CA ARG A 48 10.21 -0.66 2.87
C ARG A 48 10.83 0.71 3.13
N ASN A 49 10.26 1.51 4.03
CA ASN A 49 10.59 2.92 4.19
C ASN A 49 10.59 3.68 2.84
N HIS A 50 9.62 3.34 1.99
CA HIS A 50 9.46 3.89 0.66
C HIS A 50 8.37 4.97 0.68
N ARG A 51 8.54 6.01 -0.15
CA ARG A 51 7.53 7.06 -0.29
C ARG A 51 6.23 6.52 -0.92
N PRO A 52 5.08 7.18 -0.71
CA PRO A 52 3.87 6.90 -1.48
C PRO A 52 4.13 6.97 -2.99
N GLU A 53 3.39 6.18 -3.77
CA GLU A 53 3.62 6.00 -5.21
C GLU A 53 2.53 6.69 -6.04
N TRP A 54 2.92 7.44 -7.07
CA TRP A 54 1.99 7.99 -8.06
C TRP A 54 1.63 6.91 -9.08
N LEU A 55 0.36 6.56 -9.16
CA LEU A 55 -0.16 5.61 -10.12
C LEU A 55 -1.14 6.28 -11.08
N GLU A 56 -1.01 6.01 -12.37
CA GLU A 56 -2.02 6.42 -13.34
C GLU A 56 -3.31 5.62 -13.11
N TYR A 57 -4.44 6.33 -13.04
CA TYR A 57 -5.73 5.71 -12.85
C TYR A 57 -6.14 4.91 -14.08
N ASN A 58 -6.27 3.61 -13.89
CA ASN A 58 -6.87 2.69 -14.84
C ASN A 58 -8.06 1.99 -14.16
N PRO A 59 -9.30 2.10 -14.70
CA PRO A 59 -10.49 1.48 -14.10
C PRO A 59 -10.41 -0.03 -13.89
N LYS A 60 -9.54 -0.73 -14.65
CA LYS A 60 -9.33 -2.18 -14.48
C LYS A 60 -8.31 -2.51 -13.39
N GLN A 61 -7.54 -1.52 -12.92
CA GLN A 61 -6.44 -1.71 -11.98
C GLN A 61 -6.69 -1.03 -10.64
N ILE A 62 -7.36 0.11 -10.58
CA ILE A 62 -7.56 0.83 -9.32
C ILE A 62 -9.04 0.99 -9.08
N ALA A 63 -9.51 0.52 -7.93
CA ALA A 63 -10.90 0.61 -7.53
C ALA A 63 -11.01 0.85 -6.02
N PRO A 64 -12.12 1.42 -5.52
CA PRO A 64 -12.39 1.48 -4.09
C PRO A 64 -12.28 0.10 -3.44
N ALA A 65 -11.63 0.04 -2.28
CA ALA A 65 -11.55 -1.17 -1.47
C ALA A 65 -12.52 -1.10 -0.30
N LYS A 66 -12.97 -2.28 0.17
CA LYS A 66 -13.66 -2.37 1.46
C LYS A 66 -12.66 -2.22 2.59
N ALA A 67 -13.04 -1.51 3.64
CA ALA A 67 -12.20 -1.33 4.82
C ALA A 67 -11.76 -2.67 5.43
N THR A 68 -12.67 -3.65 5.51
CA THR A 68 -12.37 -4.99 6.06
C THR A 68 -11.27 -5.72 5.29
N GLU A 69 -11.22 -5.59 3.96
CA GLU A 69 -10.21 -6.24 3.11
C GLU A 69 -8.85 -5.54 3.25
N ALA A 70 -8.86 -4.21 3.30
CA ALA A 70 -7.64 -3.42 3.51
C ALA A 70 -7.04 -3.67 4.90
N ILE A 71 -7.87 -3.74 5.95
CA ILE A 71 -7.43 -4.06 7.33
C ILE A 71 -6.84 -5.47 7.38
N ALA A 72 -7.52 -6.48 6.84
CA ALA A 72 -6.98 -7.84 6.81
C ALA A 72 -5.62 -7.92 6.08
N SER A 73 -5.44 -7.11 5.04
CA SER A 73 -4.14 -6.98 4.38
C SER A 73 -3.08 -6.36 5.30
N VAL A 74 -3.42 -5.32 6.07
CA VAL A 74 -2.51 -4.70 7.05
C VAL A 74 -2.11 -5.72 8.11
N ASP A 75 -3.07 -6.46 8.66
CA ASP A 75 -2.82 -7.50 9.67
C ASP A 75 -1.82 -8.54 9.16
N THR A 76 -1.98 -9.00 7.91
CA THR A 76 -1.02 -9.91 7.26
C THR A 76 0.39 -9.32 7.16
N TYR A 77 0.55 -8.01 6.96
CA TYR A 77 1.86 -7.37 6.98
C TYR A 77 2.42 -7.28 8.39
N ILE A 78 1.60 -6.97 9.39
CA ILE A 78 2.01 -6.93 10.81
C ILE A 78 2.57 -8.29 11.23
N GLU A 79 1.82 -9.38 11.01
CA GLU A 79 2.24 -10.74 11.35
C GLU A 79 3.59 -11.11 10.71
N ARG A 80 3.79 -10.73 9.45
CA ARG A 80 5.06 -10.98 8.73
C ARG A 80 6.22 -10.22 9.35
N ILE A 81 6.00 -8.96 9.72
CA ILE A 81 7.03 -8.11 10.32
C ILE A 81 7.41 -8.62 11.70
N GLU A 82 6.43 -8.99 12.52
CA GLU A 82 6.66 -9.61 13.83
C GLU A 82 7.49 -10.90 13.69
N LYS A 83 7.17 -11.74 12.71
CA LYS A 83 7.97 -12.95 12.45
C LYS A 83 9.42 -12.62 12.04
N MET A 84 9.61 -11.63 11.19
CA MET A 84 10.95 -11.19 10.80
C MET A 84 11.76 -10.64 11.98
N LEU A 85 11.12 -9.89 12.88
CA LEU A 85 11.76 -9.39 14.10
C LEU A 85 12.20 -10.55 15.01
N GLU A 86 11.33 -11.54 15.20
CA GLU A 86 11.65 -12.76 15.95
C GLU A 86 12.87 -13.48 15.36
N ASP A 87 12.91 -13.65 14.03
CA ASP A 87 14.00 -14.33 13.35
C ASP A 87 15.34 -13.58 13.47
N VAL A 88 15.31 -12.24 13.46
CA VAL A 88 16.50 -11.40 13.66
C VAL A 88 16.99 -11.48 15.11
N GLU A 89 16.10 -11.46 16.11
CA GLU A 89 16.50 -11.61 17.51
C GLU A 89 17.09 -13.01 17.77
N ASN A 90 16.49 -14.05 17.19
CA ASN A 90 17.04 -15.41 17.24
C ASN A 90 18.43 -15.51 16.60
N LEU A 91 18.68 -14.78 15.50
CA LEU A 91 20.02 -14.70 14.91
C LEU A 91 21.03 -14.02 15.85
N LYS A 92 20.65 -12.89 16.44
CA LYS A 92 21.47 -12.16 17.43
C LYS A 92 21.85 -13.06 18.61
N GLN A 93 20.89 -13.73 19.22
CA GLN A 93 21.15 -14.64 20.35
C GLN A 93 22.12 -15.77 19.99
N ARG A 94 22.00 -16.33 18.78
CA ARG A 94 22.95 -17.34 18.29
C ARG A 94 24.36 -16.80 18.15
N TRP A 95 24.54 -15.55 17.73
CA TRP A 95 25.87 -14.95 17.64
C TRP A 95 26.45 -14.66 19.01
N GLU A 96 25.65 -14.12 19.94
CA GLU A 96 26.07 -13.86 21.33
C GLU A 96 26.54 -15.13 22.04
N ASN A 97 25.87 -16.27 21.82
CA ASN A 97 26.25 -17.55 22.46
C ASN A 97 27.50 -18.21 21.85
N ASN A 98 27.97 -17.75 20.69
CA ASN A 98 29.15 -18.28 19.99
C ASN A 98 30.38 -17.37 20.12
N LEU A 99 30.27 -16.26 20.84
CA LEU A 99 31.35 -15.34 21.21
C LEU A 99 31.82 -15.63 22.64
#